data_AF-A0A7C2ZWC0-F1
#
_entry.id   AF-A0A7C2ZWC0-F1
#
_cell.length_a   1.000
_cell.length_b   1.000
_cell.length_c   1.000
_cell.angle_alpha   90.00
_cell.angle_beta   90.00
_cell.angle_gamma   90.00
#
_symmetry.space_group_name_H-M   'P 1'
#
loop_
_entity.id
_entity.type
_entity.pdbx_description
1 polymer ?
#
loop_
_entity_poly.entity_id
_entity_poly.type
_entity_poly.pdbx_seq_one_letter_code
_entity_poly.pdbx_strand_id
1 'polypeptide(L)'
;MRVERGTCGCDREEVVAAQVATVIDQAADLLRPHFRRAAAHRHAVDYLRGLLAEVERKNGWQLAEYAGYRHPRGIQRVLDRYAWDADLVRDDLRRWVEAELGDPTGVLVVDETSFPKQGRHSVGVARQYCGTLGKIANCQVGVFLGYASPAGHALIDRALFVPAAWFADPDRCRKAGIPTTVGFRTKPQLALDLIERALDAGVPARWVVADEVYGSDGTLRRALEERGQAYVLAVRSTETTTTWPPDGVPGQVRVAEVAAAIPADAWQRLSGGEGAQGPRVYDWALVPLRPALRAGWVHALLVRRHPERPDELAYFLVYAPQDTPLQEVVRAAGARWTIDDLFKRAKGQVGLDHYEVRSWHGWYRHITLALLALAALAIGAAKRGERLAPSTSGSPSPNCGGSSSGSSGRPPARQTTSLPGPAGVVASRKSPRSVIADAA
;
A
#
# COMPACT_ATOMS: atom_id res chain seq x y z
N MET A 1 -48.98 -7.86 -32.43
CA MET A 1 -47.55 -8.25 -32.37
C MET A 1 -46.72 -6.96 -32.37
N ARG A 2 -46.45 -6.39 -31.18
CA ARG A 2 -45.55 -5.23 -31.05
C ARG A 2 -44.14 -5.77 -31.06
N VAL A 3 -43.39 -5.45 -32.10
CA VAL A 3 -41.94 -5.70 -32.17
C VAL A 3 -41.30 -4.74 -31.19
N GLU A 4 -40.80 -5.27 -30.06
CA GLU A 4 -39.89 -4.55 -29.19
C GLU A 4 -38.64 -4.19 -29.99
N ARG A 5 -38.40 -2.90 -30.17
CA ARG A 5 -37.15 -2.40 -30.73
C ARG A 5 -36.08 -2.63 -29.67
N GLY A 6 -35.23 -3.64 -29.88
CA GLY A 6 -34.00 -3.79 -29.12
C GLY A 6 -33.17 -2.52 -29.24
N THR A 7 -32.76 -1.97 -28.09
CA THR A 7 -31.83 -0.83 -28.01
C THR A 7 -30.55 -1.17 -28.76
N CYS A 8 -30.18 -0.32 -29.72
CA CYS A 8 -29.01 -0.49 -30.58
C CYS A 8 -27.72 -0.32 -29.76
N GLY A 9 -26.65 -1.05 -30.10
CA GLY A 9 -25.36 -0.98 -29.40
C GLY A 9 -24.73 0.43 -29.36
N CYS A 10 -25.05 1.28 -30.34
CA CYS A 10 -24.60 2.68 -30.39
C CYS A 10 -25.14 3.52 -29.23
N ASP A 11 -26.41 3.32 -28.84
CA ASP A 11 -27.04 4.09 -27.76
C ASP A 11 -26.38 3.74 -26.41
N ARG A 12 -25.92 2.49 -26.26
CA ARG A 12 -25.22 2.04 -25.06
C ARG A 12 -23.80 2.59 -24.99
N GLU A 13 -23.09 2.64 -26.11
CA GLU A 13 -21.74 3.23 -26.19
C GLU A 13 -21.76 4.74 -25.93
N GLU A 14 -22.73 5.47 -26.47
CA GLU A 14 -22.90 6.91 -26.22
C GLU A 14 -23.22 7.21 -24.75
N VAL A 15 -24.09 6.42 -24.12
CA VAL A 15 -24.41 6.57 -22.69
C VAL A 15 -23.17 6.30 -21.83
N VAL A 16 -22.39 5.26 -22.14
CA VAL A 16 -21.15 4.95 -21.41
C VAL A 16 -20.13 6.08 -21.57
N ALA A 17 -19.94 6.59 -22.79
CA ALA A 17 -19.02 7.70 -23.06
C ALA A 17 -19.43 8.98 -22.31
N ALA A 18 -20.72 9.33 -22.31
CA ALA A 18 -21.25 10.48 -21.58
C ALA A 18 -21.07 10.34 -20.06
N GLN A 19 -21.27 9.14 -19.52
CA GLN A 19 -21.08 8.86 -18.10
C GLN A 19 -19.61 8.91 -17.69
N VAL A 20 -18.69 8.41 -18.53
CA VAL A 20 -17.24 8.54 -18.33
C VAL A 20 -16.83 10.02 -18.35
N ALA A 21 -17.30 10.78 -19.33
CA ALA A 21 -17.02 12.22 -19.41
C ALA A 21 -17.50 12.96 -18.15
N THR A 22 -18.70 12.65 -17.67
CA THR A 22 -19.27 13.23 -16.45
C THR A 22 -18.38 13.00 -15.23
N VAL A 23 -17.86 11.77 -15.05
CA VAL A 23 -17.00 11.45 -13.90
C VAL A 23 -15.63 12.13 -13.99
N ILE A 24 -15.10 12.30 -15.20
CA ILE A 24 -13.87 13.07 -15.44
C ILE A 24 -14.07 14.54 -15.09
N ASP A 25 -15.20 15.12 -15.50
CA ASP A 25 -15.51 16.52 -15.19
C ASP A 25 -15.76 16.73 -13.68
N GLN A 26 -16.41 15.78 -13.00
CA GLN A 26 -16.50 15.78 -11.53
C GLN A 26 -15.11 15.80 -10.87
N ALA A 27 -14.18 14.94 -11.34
CA ALA A 27 -12.81 14.93 -10.83
C ALA A 27 -12.05 16.24 -11.14
N ALA A 28 -12.31 16.86 -12.29
CA ALA A 28 -11.76 18.17 -12.63
C ALA A 28 -12.32 19.29 -11.74
N ASP A 29 -13.62 19.25 -11.42
CA ASP A 29 -14.27 20.22 -10.55
C ASP A 29 -13.73 20.18 -9.11
N LEU A 30 -13.35 18.99 -8.61
CA LEU A 30 -12.65 18.86 -7.32
C LEU A 30 -11.32 19.63 -7.29
N LEU A 31 -10.65 19.81 -8.43
CA LEU A 31 -9.40 20.57 -8.49
C LEU A 31 -9.65 22.08 -8.47
N ARG A 32 -10.79 22.57 -8.96
CA ARG A 32 -11.04 24.00 -9.19
C ARG A 32 -10.76 24.90 -7.97
N PRO A 33 -11.19 24.57 -6.74
CA PRO A 33 -10.96 25.42 -5.56
C PRO A 33 -9.48 25.61 -5.22
N HIS A 34 -8.62 24.66 -5.60
CA HIS A 34 -7.19 24.64 -5.23
C HIS A 34 -6.31 25.48 -6.15
N PHE A 35 -6.85 26.01 -7.25
CA PHE A 35 -6.08 26.76 -8.25
C PHE A 35 -6.62 28.18 -8.45
N ARG A 36 -5.90 29.16 -7.91
CA ARG A 36 -6.20 30.59 -8.12
C ARG A 36 -6.12 31.02 -9.59
N ARG A 37 -5.13 30.51 -10.34
CA ARG A 37 -4.91 30.88 -11.76
C ARG A 37 -5.62 29.91 -12.69
N ALA A 38 -6.44 30.42 -13.60
CA ALA A 38 -7.15 29.61 -14.59
C ALA A 38 -6.21 28.73 -15.44
N ALA A 39 -5.05 29.26 -15.85
CA ALA A 39 -4.05 28.48 -16.60
C ALA A 39 -3.45 27.32 -15.78
N ALA A 40 -3.23 27.51 -14.48
CA ALA A 40 -2.71 26.45 -13.61
C ALA A 40 -3.73 25.34 -13.43
N HIS A 41 -5.00 25.71 -13.25
CA HIS A 41 -6.12 24.77 -13.22
C HIS A 41 -6.25 23.97 -14.51
N ARG A 42 -6.24 24.63 -15.67
CA ARG A 42 -6.30 23.94 -16.97
C ARG A 42 -5.18 22.91 -17.11
N HIS A 43 -3.93 23.28 -16.81
CA HIS A 43 -2.82 22.32 -16.86
C HIS A 43 -3.02 21.14 -15.89
N ALA A 44 -3.63 21.35 -14.71
CA ALA A 44 -3.93 20.26 -13.78
C ALA A 44 -5.03 19.34 -14.30
N VAL A 45 -6.08 19.89 -14.92
CA VAL A 45 -7.13 19.13 -15.59
C VAL A 45 -6.57 18.36 -16.80
N ASP A 46 -5.71 18.98 -17.60
CA ASP A 46 -5.06 18.32 -18.73
C ASP A 46 -4.11 17.21 -18.25
N TYR A 47 -3.41 17.43 -17.13
CA TYR A 47 -2.62 16.38 -16.47
C TYR A 47 -3.51 15.20 -16.07
N LEU A 48 -4.63 15.46 -15.40
CA LEU A 48 -5.60 14.44 -14.98
C LEU A 48 -6.18 13.67 -16.16
N ARG A 49 -6.61 14.37 -17.23
CA ARG A 49 -7.11 13.74 -18.46
C ARG A 49 -6.04 12.89 -19.13
N GLY A 50 -4.80 13.36 -19.17
CA GLY A 50 -3.67 12.58 -19.65
C GLY A 50 -3.37 11.32 -18.81
N LEU A 51 -3.60 11.38 -17.49
CA LEU A 51 -3.54 10.18 -16.64
C LEU A 51 -4.66 9.18 -16.91
N LEU A 52 -5.76 9.58 -17.53
CA LEU A 52 -6.87 8.68 -17.91
C LEU A 52 -6.79 8.22 -19.37
N ALA A 53 -6.01 8.92 -20.20
CA ALA A 53 -5.85 8.61 -21.61
C ALA A 53 -4.92 7.43 -21.90
N GLU A 54 -5.02 6.86 -23.10
CA GLU A 54 -4.13 5.82 -23.63
C GLU A 54 -2.79 6.42 -24.09
N VAL A 55 -2.01 6.90 -23.13
CA VAL A 55 -0.64 7.40 -23.35
C VAL A 55 0.35 6.34 -22.90
N GLU A 56 1.31 5.99 -23.78
CA GLU A 56 2.31 4.94 -23.54
C GLU A 56 2.99 5.08 -22.17
N ARG A 57 3.49 6.27 -21.85
CA ARG A 57 4.03 6.59 -20.53
C ARG A 57 3.55 7.94 -20.06
N LYS A 58 3.02 7.97 -18.84
CA LYS A 58 2.32 9.13 -18.24
C LYS A 58 3.32 10.10 -17.58
N ASN A 59 4.34 10.50 -18.34
CA ASN A 59 5.35 11.49 -17.93
C ASN A 59 4.99 12.89 -18.44
N GLY A 60 5.68 13.92 -17.93
CA GLY A 60 5.33 15.31 -18.26
C GLY A 60 5.44 15.68 -19.75
N TRP A 61 6.23 14.96 -20.54
CA TRP A 61 6.39 15.21 -21.98
C TRP A 61 5.20 14.66 -22.78
N GLN A 62 4.93 13.35 -22.64
CA GLN A 62 3.87 12.69 -23.40
C GLN A 62 2.48 13.18 -22.98
N LEU A 63 2.29 13.52 -21.70
CA LEU A 63 1.04 14.17 -21.26
C LEU A 63 0.85 15.56 -21.88
N ALA A 64 1.95 16.30 -22.11
CA ALA A 64 1.88 17.61 -22.76
C ALA A 64 1.58 17.50 -24.25
N GLU A 65 2.18 16.54 -24.94
CA GLU A 65 1.90 16.23 -26.34
C GLU A 65 0.43 15.82 -26.53
N TYR A 66 -0.07 14.92 -25.67
CA TYR A 66 -1.47 14.50 -25.66
C TYR A 66 -2.43 15.70 -25.51
N ALA A 67 -2.10 16.63 -24.61
CA ALA A 67 -2.89 17.85 -24.40
C ALA A 67 -2.65 18.96 -25.46
N GLY A 68 -1.86 18.70 -26.50
CA GLY A 68 -1.62 19.64 -27.60
C GLY A 68 -0.61 20.76 -27.30
N TYR A 69 0.19 20.63 -26.24
CA TYR A 69 1.22 21.61 -25.89
C TYR A 69 2.53 21.36 -26.63
N ARG A 70 3.15 22.44 -27.16
CA ARG A 70 4.48 22.37 -27.79
C ARG A 70 5.65 22.11 -26.83
N HIS A 71 5.43 22.28 -25.52
CA HIS A 71 6.47 22.09 -24.50
C HIS A 71 5.85 21.64 -23.16
N PRO A 72 6.48 20.72 -22.41
CA PRO A 72 5.96 20.19 -21.14
C PRO A 72 5.89 21.17 -19.96
N ARG A 73 6.30 22.44 -20.12
CA ARG A 73 6.48 23.36 -18.98
C ARG A 73 5.17 23.57 -18.21
N GLY A 74 4.03 23.67 -18.90
CA GLY A 74 2.73 23.84 -18.25
C GLY A 74 2.37 22.66 -17.35
N ILE A 75 2.48 21.44 -17.90
CA ILE A 75 2.22 20.17 -17.23
C ILE A 75 3.22 19.93 -16.08
N GLN A 76 4.52 20.17 -16.29
CA GLN A 76 5.55 20.03 -15.24
C GLN A 76 5.31 21.00 -14.08
N ARG A 77 4.90 22.25 -14.37
CA ARG A 77 4.59 23.27 -13.35
C ARG A 77 3.49 22.85 -12.38
N VAL A 78 2.55 22.00 -12.80
CA VAL A 78 1.54 21.41 -11.90
C VAL A 78 2.22 20.68 -10.76
N LEU A 79 3.29 19.94 -11.05
CA LEU A 79 3.97 19.13 -10.05
C LEU A 79 4.97 19.93 -9.21
N ASP A 80 5.64 20.96 -9.76
CA ASP A 80 6.81 21.55 -9.08
C ASP A 80 6.75 23.07 -8.78
N ARG A 81 5.80 23.82 -9.37
CA ARG A 81 5.82 25.31 -9.31
C ARG A 81 4.49 25.95 -8.96
N TYR A 82 3.37 25.43 -9.45
CA TYR A 82 2.06 26.00 -9.14
C TYR A 82 1.75 25.86 -7.65
N ALA A 83 1.11 26.88 -7.09
CA ALA A 83 0.67 26.88 -5.70
C ALA A 83 -0.68 26.18 -5.60
N TRP A 84 -0.65 24.95 -5.09
CA TRP A 84 -1.80 24.15 -4.67
C TRP A 84 -1.33 23.11 -3.66
N ASP A 85 -2.27 22.67 -2.82
CA ASP A 85 -2.01 21.75 -1.72
C ASP A 85 -2.50 20.34 -2.08
N ALA A 86 -1.55 19.38 -2.07
CA ALA A 86 -1.84 18.00 -2.45
C ALA A 86 -2.62 17.23 -1.38
N ASP A 87 -2.61 17.73 -0.14
CA ASP A 87 -3.32 17.14 0.99
C ASP A 87 -4.76 17.62 1.03
N LEU A 88 -5.03 18.88 0.68
CA LEU A 88 -6.41 19.35 0.49
C LEU A 88 -7.12 18.61 -0.67
N VAL A 89 -6.43 18.37 -1.79
CA VAL A 89 -7.00 17.56 -2.88
C VAL A 89 -7.18 16.10 -2.46
N ARG A 90 -6.31 15.55 -1.60
CA ARG A 90 -6.52 14.22 -1.00
C ARG A 90 -7.79 14.22 -0.13
N ASP A 91 -8.05 15.27 0.64
CA ASP A 91 -9.27 15.36 1.45
C ASP A 91 -10.53 15.43 0.58
N ASP A 92 -10.47 16.13 -0.54
CA ASP A 92 -11.55 16.17 -1.54
C ASP A 92 -11.78 14.81 -2.20
N LEU A 93 -10.70 14.13 -2.59
CA LEU A 93 -10.73 12.76 -3.09
C LEU A 93 -11.39 11.81 -2.08
N ARG A 94 -10.99 11.86 -0.81
CA ARG A 94 -11.56 11.02 0.25
C ARG A 94 -13.06 11.25 0.38
N ARG A 95 -13.49 12.53 0.45
CA ARG A 95 -14.92 12.88 0.52
C ARG A 95 -15.70 12.41 -0.71
N TRP A 96 -15.09 12.47 -1.89
CA TRP A 96 -15.73 11.97 -3.12
C TRP A 96 -15.89 10.45 -3.12
N VAL A 97 -14.86 9.71 -2.72
CA VAL A 97 -14.91 8.25 -2.57
C VAL A 97 -15.93 7.85 -1.51
N GLU A 98 -15.99 8.56 -0.38
CA GLU A 98 -16.99 8.33 0.66
C GLU A 98 -18.42 8.58 0.15
N ALA A 99 -18.65 9.68 -0.58
CA ALA A 99 -19.97 9.99 -1.11
C ALA A 99 -20.47 8.96 -2.14
N GLU A 100 -19.57 8.39 -2.93
CA GLU A 100 -19.93 7.52 -4.07
C GLU A 100 -19.82 6.02 -3.74
N LEU A 101 -18.91 5.63 -2.85
CA LEU A 101 -18.61 4.23 -2.50
C LEU A 101 -18.81 3.93 -1.00
N GLY A 102 -19.17 4.92 -0.18
CA GLY A 102 -19.35 4.79 1.27
C GLY A 102 -20.34 3.70 1.66
N ASP A 103 -20.02 2.91 2.68
CA ASP A 103 -20.86 1.83 3.18
C ASP A 103 -20.56 1.56 4.66
N PRO A 104 -21.57 1.28 5.51
CA PRO A 104 -21.34 0.96 6.93
C PRO A 104 -20.45 -0.27 7.17
N THR A 105 -20.30 -1.15 6.16
CA THR A 105 -19.44 -2.33 6.20
C THR A 105 -18.06 -2.10 5.56
N GLY A 106 -17.74 -0.85 5.21
CA GLY A 106 -16.49 -0.45 4.58
C GLY A 106 -15.24 -0.94 5.30
N VAL A 107 -14.19 -1.18 4.53
CA VAL A 107 -12.91 -1.71 5.01
C VAL A 107 -11.79 -0.78 4.60
N LEU A 108 -10.99 -0.34 5.57
CA LEU A 108 -9.72 0.34 5.34
C LEU A 108 -8.63 -0.71 5.14
N VAL A 109 -7.92 -0.63 4.02
CA VAL A 109 -6.87 -1.57 3.63
C VAL A 109 -5.55 -0.83 3.56
N VAL A 110 -4.57 -1.25 4.37
CA VAL A 110 -3.21 -0.66 4.34
C VAL A 110 -2.25 -1.60 3.63
N ASP A 111 -1.48 -1.04 2.71
CA ASP A 111 -0.37 -1.71 2.06
C ASP A 111 0.64 -0.68 1.52
N GLU A 112 1.76 -1.18 1.01
CA GLU A 112 2.83 -0.42 0.43
C GLU A 112 3.12 -0.83 -1.01
N THR A 113 3.61 0.11 -1.80
CA THR A 113 4.15 -0.21 -3.11
C THR A 113 5.47 0.49 -3.36
N SER A 114 6.34 -0.18 -4.11
CA SER A 114 7.68 0.31 -4.43
C SER A 114 7.73 0.90 -5.84
N PHE A 115 8.58 1.92 -6.00
CA PHE A 115 8.85 2.60 -7.26
C PHE A 115 10.34 2.48 -7.58
N PRO A 116 10.75 1.60 -8.51
CA PRO A 116 12.15 1.50 -8.92
C PRO A 116 12.65 2.84 -9.45
N LYS A 117 13.85 3.25 -9.01
CA LYS A 117 14.47 4.51 -9.45
C LYS A 117 15.95 4.30 -9.75
N GLN A 118 16.45 5.12 -10.68
CA GLN A 118 17.88 5.24 -10.96
C GLN A 118 18.44 6.49 -10.26
N GLY A 119 19.66 6.41 -9.74
CA GLY A 119 20.34 7.52 -9.07
C GLY A 119 19.89 7.76 -7.61
N ARG A 120 20.35 8.88 -7.03
CA ARG A 120 20.24 9.19 -5.58
C ARG A 120 19.40 10.43 -5.25
N HIS A 121 18.85 11.08 -6.27
CA HIS A 121 18.24 12.42 -6.15
C HIS A 121 16.73 12.41 -5.86
N SER A 122 16.01 11.34 -6.19
CA SER A 122 14.58 11.26 -5.86
C SER A 122 14.38 11.14 -4.37
N VAL A 123 13.51 11.98 -3.80
CA VAL A 123 13.16 12.00 -2.37
C VAL A 123 12.86 10.60 -1.82
N GLY A 124 13.43 10.23 -0.67
CA GLY A 124 13.21 8.90 -0.07
C GLY A 124 13.82 7.71 -0.82
N VAL A 125 14.53 7.90 -1.94
CA VAL A 125 15.18 6.78 -2.66
C VAL A 125 16.33 6.18 -1.86
N ALA A 126 16.34 4.86 -1.75
CA ALA A 126 17.43 4.08 -1.14
C ALA A 126 17.47 2.65 -1.69
N ARG A 127 18.58 1.94 -1.44
CA ARG A 127 18.65 0.49 -1.61
C ARG A 127 17.87 -0.18 -0.49
N GLN A 128 16.70 -0.72 -0.80
CA GLN A 128 15.80 -1.39 0.13
C GLN A 128 15.04 -2.50 -0.60
N TYR A 129 14.29 -3.33 0.12
CA TYR A 129 13.45 -4.34 -0.52
C TYR A 129 12.42 -3.65 -1.42
N CYS A 130 12.45 -3.97 -2.70
CA CYS A 130 11.53 -3.43 -3.70
C CYS A 130 10.52 -4.51 -4.06
N GLY A 131 9.30 -4.40 -3.53
CA GLY A 131 8.25 -5.40 -3.77
C GLY A 131 7.95 -5.61 -5.26
N THR A 132 8.04 -4.54 -6.07
CA THR A 132 7.84 -4.61 -7.53
C THR A 132 8.92 -5.38 -8.27
N LEU A 133 10.14 -5.45 -7.73
CA LEU A 133 11.25 -6.21 -8.34
C LEU A 133 11.54 -7.53 -7.63
N GLY A 134 10.85 -7.83 -6.52
CA GLY A 134 11.07 -9.02 -5.69
C GLY A 134 12.47 -9.12 -5.07
N LYS A 135 13.23 -8.01 -5.01
CA LYS A 135 14.63 -8.00 -4.55
C LYS A 135 15.03 -6.67 -3.94
N ILE A 136 16.19 -6.66 -3.27
CA ILE A 136 16.83 -5.41 -2.85
C ILE A 136 17.24 -4.62 -4.09
N ALA A 137 16.66 -3.43 -4.25
CA ALA A 137 16.93 -2.54 -5.36
C ALA A 137 16.84 -1.09 -4.91
N ASN A 138 17.30 -0.17 -5.75
CA ASN A 138 17.13 1.25 -5.50
C ASN A 138 15.69 1.65 -5.82
N CYS A 139 14.91 2.02 -4.81
CA CYS A 139 13.51 2.39 -4.97
C CYS A 139 13.05 3.41 -3.93
N GLN A 140 11.93 4.06 -4.24
CA GLN A 140 11.09 4.74 -3.26
C GLN A 140 9.99 3.77 -2.81
N VAL A 141 9.44 3.96 -1.62
CA VAL A 141 8.31 3.18 -1.10
C VAL A 141 7.23 4.15 -0.65
N GLY A 142 6.00 3.96 -1.11
CA GLY A 142 4.83 4.66 -0.61
C GLY A 142 3.95 3.71 0.20
N VAL A 143 3.45 4.17 1.33
CA VAL A 143 2.39 3.55 2.13
C VAL A 143 1.07 4.16 1.68
N PHE A 144 0.06 3.33 1.45
CA PHE A 144 -1.22 3.74 0.89
C PHE A 144 -2.39 3.23 1.73
N LEU A 145 -3.46 4.00 1.74
CA LEU A 145 -4.73 3.61 2.33
C LEU A 145 -5.76 3.40 1.23
N GLY A 146 -6.21 2.16 1.10
CA GLY A 146 -7.37 1.78 0.30
C GLY A 146 -8.65 1.83 1.13
N TYR A 147 -9.75 2.13 0.46
CA TYR A 147 -11.10 1.98 0.97
C TYR A 147 -11.83 0.98 0.08
N ALA A 148 -12.45 -0.03 0.68
CA ALA A 148 -13.18 -1.09 -0.02
C ALA A 148 -14.59 -1.25 0.56
N SER A 149 -15.59 -1.34 -0.33
CA SER A 149 -16.98 -1.57 0.00
C SER A 149 -17.65 -2.47 -1.05
N PRO A 150 -18.91 -2.91 -0.84
CA PRO A 150 -19.65 -3.62 -1.88
C PRO A 150 -19.80 -2.85 -3.20
N ALA A 151 -19.76 -1.51 -3.15
CA ALA A 151 -19.88 -0.65 -4.34
C ALA A 151 -18.58 -0.57 -5.15
N GLY A 152 -17.43 -0.80 -4.53
CA GLY A 152 -16.13 -0.75 -5.19
C GLY A 152 -14.98 -0.44 -4.23
N HIS A 153 -13.81 -0.21 -4.80
CA HIS A 153 -12.60 0.11 -4.02
C HIS A 153 -11.76 1.18 -4.70
N ALA A 154 -11.16 2.05 -3.88
CA ALA A 154 -10.31 3.16 -4.32
C ALA A 154 -9.18 3.41 -3.30
N LEU A 155 -8.09 4.05 -3.75
CA LEU A 155 -7.07 4.57 -2.86
C LEU A 155 -7.45 5.98 -2.41
N ILE A 156 -7.44 6.24 -1.10
CA ILE A 156 -7.91 7.50 -0.50
C ILE A 156 -6.81 8.31 0.19
N ASP A 157 -5.66 7.70 0.50
CA ASP A 157 -4.54 8.41 1.12
C ASP A 157 -3.17 7.80 0.73
N ARG A 158 -2.11 8.58 0.90
CA ARG A 158 -0.71 8.19 0.64
C ARG A 158 0.26 8.83 1.64
N ALA A 159 1.36 8.14 1.92
CA ALA A 159 2.54 8.68 2.58
C ALA A 159 3.82 8.12 1.96
N LEU A 160 4.83 8.98 1.78
CA LEU A 160 6.14 8.55 1.33
C LEU A 160 6.97 8.05 2.50
N PHE A 161 7.48 6.82 2.42
CA PHE A 161 8.48 6.32 3.36
C PHE A 161 9.85 6.89 3.02
N VAL A 162 10.42 7.67 3.95
CA VAL A 162 11.78 8.21 3.84
C VAL A 162 12.69 7.47 4.83
N PRO A 163 13.67 6.69 4.35
CA PRO A 163 14.57 5.93 5.22
C PRO A 163 15.36 6.83 6.18
N ALA A 164 15.62 6.37 7.41
CA ALA A 164 16.32 7.15 8.45
C ALA A 164 17.63 7.80 7.97
N ALA A 165 18.39 7.09 7.11
CA ALA A 165 19.65 7.58 6.55
C ALA A 165 19.53 8.86 5.70
N TRP A 166 18.34 9.23 5.22
CA TRP A 166 18.12 10.52 4.57
C TRP A 166 18.28 11.68 5.54
N PHE A 167 17.78 11.53 6.76
CA PHE A 167 17.78 12.60 7.76
C PHE A 167 19.15 12.84 8.39
N ALA A 168 20.13 11.97 8.12
CA ALA A 168 21.54 12.21 8.43
C ALA A 168 22.21 13.22 7.46
N ASP A 169 21.55 13.59 6.36
CA ASP A 169 22.05 14.55 5.36
C ASP A 169 21.01 15.69 5.17
N PRO A 170 21.06 16.75 5.99
CA PRO A 170 20.12 17.87 5.92
C PRO A 170 20.14 18.60 4.57
N ASP A 171 21.30 18.64 3.90
CA ASP A 171 21.43 19.25 2.57
C ASP A 171 20.65 18.47 1.51
N ARG A 172 20.73 17.15 1.55
CA ARG A 172 19.93 16.28 0.69
C ARG A 172 18.44 16.44 0.96
N CYS A 173 18.01 16.54 2.23
CA CYS A 173 16.62 16.82 2.58
C CYS A 173 16.15 18.17 2.03
N ARG A 174 16.93 19.24 2.21
CA ARG A 174 16.63 20.58 1.67
C ARG A 174 16.53 20.58 0.15
N LYS A 175 17.48 19.96 -0.55
CA LYS A 175 17.48 19.86 -2.03
C LYS A 175 16.27 19.07 -2.56
N ALA A 176 15.83 18.04 -1.83
CA ALA A 176 14.62 17.30 -2.15
C ALA A 176 13.33 18.02 -1.73
N GLY A 177 13.42 19.11 -0.96
CA GLY A 177 12.28 19.87 -0.47
C GLY A 177 11.48 19.18 0.63
N ILE A 178 12.12 18.31 1.42
CA ILE A 178 11.50 17.73 2.63
C ILE A 178 11.30 18.86 3.66
N PRO A 179 10.08 19.05 4.22
CA PRO A 179 9.85 20.04 5.27
C PRO A 179 10.70 19.77 6.51
N THR A 180 11.16 20.83 7.20
CA THR A 180 12.03 20.71 8.39
C THR A 180 11.33 20.07 9.59
N THR A 181 10.00 20.04 9.60
CA THR A 181 9.17 19.39 10.62
C THR A 181 9.06 17.87 10.41
N VAL A 182 9.47 17.34 9.25
CA VAL A 182 9.39 15.92 8.94
C VAL A 182 10.67 15.22 9.43
N GLY A 183 10.50 14.29 10.35
CA GLY A 183 11.53 13.36 10.81
C GLY A 183 11.31 11.93 10.29
N PHE A 184 12.18 11.01 10.72
CA PHE A 184 12.01 9.59 10.41
C PHE A 184 10.74 9.04 11.05
N ARG A 185 9.96 8.29 10.26
CA ARG A 185 8.78 7.55 10.69
C ARG A 185 8.84 6.14 10.11
N THR A 186 8.47 5.13 10.89
CA THR A 186 8.35 3.75 10.40
C THR A 186 7.11 3.61 9.51
N LYS A 187 7.05 2.54 8.70
CA LYS A 187 5.86 2.30 7.87
C LYS A 187 4.59 2.08 8.71
N PRO A 188 4.61 1.34 9.83
CA PRO A 188 3.45 1.26 10.73
C PRO A 188 3.01 2.62 11.29
N GLN A 189 3.97 3.51 11.63
CA GLN A 189 3.62 4.86 12.06
C GLN A 189 2.97 5.68 10.95
N LEU A 190 3.45 5.58 9.71
CA LEU A 190 2.82 6.23 8.56
C LEU A 190 1.42 5.67 8.30
N ALA A 191 1.25 4.35 8.36
CA ALA A 191 -0.04 3.69 8.21
C ALA A 191 -1.05 4.12 9.27
N LEU A 192 -0.62 4.19 10.52
CA LEU A 192 -1.45 4.70 11.61
C LEU A 192 -1.90 6.14 11.32
N ASP A 193 -1.00 7.02 10.90
CA ASP A 193 -1.37 8.39 10.51
C ASP A 193 -2.40 8.41 9.36
N LEU A 194 -2.32 7.48 8.39
CA LEU A 194 -3.33 7.39 7.32
C LEU A 194 -4.70 6.97 7.88
N ILE A 195 -4.71 5.93 8.71
CA ILE A 195 -5.94 5.37 9.31
C ILE A 195 -6.61 6.41 10.20
N GLU A 196 -5.85 7.04 11.10
CA GLU A 196 -6.38 8.05 12.02
C GLU A 196 -6.98 9.23 11.26
N ARG A 197 -6.30 9.73 10.21
CA ARG A 197 -6.88 10.79 9.37
C ARG A 197 -8.19 10.38 8.71
N ALA A 198 -8.33 9.14 8.26
CA ALA A 198 -9.57 8.67 7.64
C ALA A 198 -10.70 8.54 8.69
N LEU A 199 -10.40 7.94 9.84
CA LEU A 199 -11.38 7.76 10.92
C LEU A 199 -11.80 9.09 11.56
N ASP A 200 -10.86 10.02 11.77
CA ASP A 200 -11.14 11.36 12.32
C ASP A 200 -11.93 12.23 11.33
N ALA A 201 -11.78 11.96 10.03
CA ALA A 201 -12.60 12.59 9.00
C ALA A 201 -13.99 11.96 8.86
N GLY A 202 -14.32 10.90 9.61
CA GLY A 202 -15.63 10.26 9.61
C GLY A 202 -15.85 9.19 8.55
N VAL A 203 -14.79 8.71 7.87
CA VAL A 203 -14.94 7.66 6.86
C VAL A 203 -15.61 6.42 7.47
N PRO A 204 -16.71 5.91 6.90
CA PRO A 204 -17.43 4.76 7.44
C PRO A 204 -16.61 3.49 7.22
N ALA A 205 -15.94 3.01 8.28
CA ALA A 205 -15.10 1.82 8.22
C ALA A 205 -15.36 0.88 9.39
N ARG A 206 -15.94 -0.29 9.10
CA ARG A 206 -16.13 -1.34 10.09
C ARG A 206 -14.81 -2.05 10.42
N TRP A 207 -13.94 -2.21 9.43
CA TRP A 207 -12.72 -3.00 9.56
C TRP A 207 -11.48 -2.25 9.10
N VAL A 208 -10.36 -2.49 9.77
CA VAL A 208 -9.01 -2.19 9.27
C VAL A 208 -8.29 -3.51 8.99
N VAL A 209 -7.68 -3.63 7.80
CA VAL A 209 -6.89 -4.80 7.42
C VAL A 209 -5.54 -4.40 6.84
N ALA A 210 -4.51 -5.20 7.13
CA ALA A 210 -3.14 -4.95 6.68
C ALA A 210 -2.33 -6.25 6.70
N ASP A 211 -1.15 -6.25 6.07
CA ASP A 211 -0.22 -7.40 6.12
C ASP A 211 0.57 -7.50 7.44
N GLU A 212 1.48 -8.47 7.48
CA GLU A 212 2.34 -8.82 8.60
C GLU A 212 3.29 -7.72 9.08
N VAL A 213 3.70 -6.78 8.22
CA VAL A 213 4.56 -5.64 8.62
C VAL A 213 3.80 -4.75 9.58
N TYR A 214 2.53 -4.51 9.29
CA TYR A 214 1.63 -3.68 10.10
C TYR A 214 1.01 -4.47 11.24
N GLY A 215 0.60 -5.71 10.98
CA GLY A 215 -0.10 -6.53 11.98
C GLY A 215 0.78 -6.99 13.12
N SER A 216 2.11 -7.03 12.95
CA SER A 216 3.07 -7.31 14.04
C SER A 216 3.39 -6.05 14.88
N ASP A 217 2.91 -4.86 14.49
CA ASP A 217 3.16 -3.63 15.24
C ASP A 217 2.15 -3.47 16.38
N GLY A 218 2.59 -3.73 17.62
CA GLY A 218 1.72 -3.65 18.78
C GLY A 218 1.23 -2.24 19.11
N THR A 219 1.91 -1.18 18.65
CA THR A 219 1.47 0.21 18.86
C THR A 219 0.30 0.54 17.95
N LEU A 220 0.36 0.13 16.68
CA LEU A 220 -0.76 0.24 15.74
C LEU A 220 -1.98 -0.52 16.27
N ARG A 221 -1.81 -1.77 16.75
CA ARG A 221 -2.92 -2.55 17.32
C ARG A 221 -3.59 -1.84 18.49
N ARG A 222 -2.80 -1.37 19.47
CA ARG A 222 -3.34 -0.65 20.63
C ARG A 222 -4.08 0.63 20.24
N ALA A 223 -3.56 1.40 19.28
CA ALA A 223 -4.23 2.62 18.83
C ALA A 223 -5.61 2.33 18.19
N LEU A 224 -5.74 1.23 17.44
CA LEU A 224 -7.04 0.78 16.92
C LEU A 224 -7.96 0.29 18.05
N GLU A 225 -7.43 -0.45 19.03
CA GLU A 225 -8.19 -0.96 20.18
C GLU A 225 -8.78 0.17 21.03
N GLU A 226 -7.98 1.21 21.32
CA GLU A 226 -8.37 2.42 22.06
C GLU A 226 -9.52 3.16 21.40
N ARG A 227 -9.55 3.17 20.06
CA ARG A 227 -10.64 3.73 19.25
C ARG A 227 -11.87 2.81 19.16
N GLY A 228 -11.77 1.56 19.62
CA GLY A 228 -12.80 0.55 19.37
C GLY A 228 -12.95 0.25 17.87
N GLN A 229 -11.88 0.37 17.08
CA GLN A 229 -11.86 0.06 15.65
C GLN A 229 -11.57 -1.42 15.47
N ALA A 230 -12.51 -2.16 14.85
CA ALA A 230 -12.27 -3.58 14.58
C ALA A 230 -11.21 -3.77 13.51
N TYR A 231 -10.41 -4.83 13.66
CA TYR A 231 -9.34 -5.14 12.71
C TYR A 231 -9.19 -6.63 12.44
N VAL A 232 -8.65 -6.95 11.27
CA VAL A 232 -8.08 -8.26 10.92
C VAL A 232 -6.71 -8.02 10.32
N LEU A 233 -5.65 -8.23 11.11
CA LEU A 233 -4.28 -7.92 10.71
C LEU A 233 -3.48 -9.20 10.56
N ALA A 234 -2.88 -9.40 9.39
CA ALA A 234 -2.04 -10.57 9.16
C ALA A 234 -0.81 -10.52 10.07
N VAL A 235 -0.32 -11.68 10.49
CA VAL A 235 0.87 -11.81 11.33
C VAL A 235 1.70 -13.02 10.91
N ARG A 236 2.99 -13.00 11.26
CA ARG A 236 3.88 -14.15 11.04
C ARG A 236 3.46 -15.30 11.94
N SER A 237 3.79 -16.52 11.52
CA SER A 237 3.59 -17.75 12.33
C SER A 237 4.29 -17.70 13.70
N THR A 238 5.36 -16.90 13.81
CA THR A 238 6.15 -16.69 15.02
C THR A 238 5.63 -15.57 15.92
N GLU A 239 4.57 -14.85 15.52
CA GLU A 239 3.95 -13.83 16.36
C GLU A 239 3.46 -14.46 17.67
N THR A 240 3.77 -13.80 18.78
CA THR A 240 3.33 -14.23 20.11
C THR A 240 2.10 -13.45 20.53
N THR A 241 1.14 -14.16 21.10
CA THR A 241 -0.10 -13.59 21.60
C THR A 241 -0.44 -14.16 22.98
N THR A 242 -1.34 -13.46 23.68
CA THR A 242 -1.78 -13.86 25.01
C THR A 242 -3.09 -14.65 24.91
N THR A 243 -3.13 -15.86 25.46
CA THR A 243 -4.35 -16.68 25.55
C THR A 243 -4.84 -16.79 26.98
N TRP A 244 -6.16 -16.76 27.16
CA TRP A 244 -6.86 -16.90 28.44
C TRP A 244 -7.78 -18.13 28.33
N PRO A 245 -7.25 -19.34 28.59
CA PRO A 245 -8.06 -20.55 28.55
C PRO A 245 -9.11 -20.55 29.67
N PRO A 246 -10.28 -21.19 29.50
CA PRO A 246 -11.34 -21.22 30.51
C PRO A 246 -10.88 -21.74 31.88
N ASP A 247 -10.06 -22.79 31.90
CA ASP A 247 -9.61 -23.49 33.11
C ASP A 247 -8.08 -23.41 33.32
N GLY A 248 -7.44 -22.30 32.94
CA GLY A 248 -5.99 -22.17 33.05
C GLY A 248 -5.48 -20.75 33.27
N VAL A 249 -4.17 -20.62 33.45
CA VAL A 249 -3.51 -19.32 33.62
C VAL A 249 -3.28 -18.65 32.27
N PRO A 250 -3.41 -17.31 32.19
CA PRO A 250 -2.98 -16.56 31.02
C PRO A 250 -1.54 -16.88 30.64
N GLY A 251 -1.30 -17.14 29.35
CA GLY A 251 0.01 -17.51 28.83
C GLY A 251 0.36 -16.80 27.53
N GLN A 252 1.66 -16.68 27.24
CA GLN A 252 2.14 -16.29 25.92
C GLN A 252 2.29 -17.55 25.06
N VAL A 253 1.77 -17.51 23.84
CA VAL A 253 1.81 -18.62 22.89
C VAL A 253 2.05 -18.09 21.48
N ARG A 254 2.74 -18.87 20.64
CA ARG A 254 2.88 -18.52 19.22
C ARG A 254 1.58 -18.82 18.48
N VAL A 255 1.19 -17.96 17.55
CA VAL A 255 -0.05 -18.16 16.77
C VAL A 255 -0.05 -19.50 16.00
N ALA A 256 1.11 -19.99 15.58
CA ALA A 256 1.24 -21.31 14.95
C ALA A 256 0.93 -22.48 15.90
N GLU A 257 1.25 -22.36 17.19
CA GLU A 257 0.96 -23.39 18.19
C GLU A 257 -0.54 -23.44 18.48
N VAL A 258 -1.20 -22.28 18.56
CA VAL A 258 -2.67 -22.20 18.66
C VAL A 258 -3.32 -22.86 17.45
N ALA A 259 -2.83 -22.55 16.25
CA ALA A 259 -3.37 -23.12 15.01
C ALA A 259 -3.21 -24.64 14.91
N ALA A 260 -2.09 -25.18 15.40
CA ALA A 260 -1.84 -26.62 15.42
C ALA A 260 -2.81 -27.39 16.34
N ALA A 261 -3.39 -26.72 17.33
CA ALA A 261 -4.35 -27.30 18.28
C ALA A 261 -5.81 -27.19 17.81
N ILE A 262 -6.09 -26.60 16.63
CA ILE A 262 -7.46 -26.40 16.15
C ILE A 262 -8.08 -27.75 15.73
N PRO A 263 -9.21 -28.17 16.34
CA PRO A 263 -9.92 -29.40 15.96
C PRO A 263 -10.35 -29.40 14.48
N ALA A 264 -10.44 -30.58 13.87
CA ALA A 264 -10.76 -30.72 12.45
C ALA A 264 -12.16 -30.18 12.09
N ASP A 265 -13.12 -30.30 13.00
CA ASP A 265 -14.51 -29.85 12.86
C ASP A 265 -14.70 -28.35 13.09
N ALA A 266 -13.70 -27.65 13.64
CA ALA A 266 -13.73 -26.19 13.82
C ALA A 266 -13.47 -25.42 12.50
N TRP A 267 -13.00 -26.11 11.45
CA TRP A 267 -12.70 -25.49 10.16
C TRP A 267 -13.96 -25.38 9.29
N GLN A 268 -14.20 -24.19 8.74
CA GLN A 268 -15.32 -23.91 7.85
C GLN A 268 -14.82 -23.43 6.48
N ARG A 269 -15.37 -24.01 5.41
CA ARG A 269 -15.05 -23.61 4.04
C ARG A 269 -15.84 -22.38 3.65
N LEU A 270 -15.14 -21.27 3.43
CA LEU A 270 -15.75 -19.97 3.10
C LEU A 270 -14.97 -19.24 2.00
N SER A 271 -15.68 -18.43 1.22
CA SER A 271 -15.08 -17.53 0.25
C SER A 271 -14.57 -16.26 0.93
N GLY A 272 -13.28 -15.94 0.72
CA GLY A 272 -12.69 -14.65 1.08
C GLY A 272 -12.96 -13.56 0.04
N GLY A 273 -14.01 -13.71 -0.78
CA GLY A 273 -14.39 -12.78 -1.84
C GLY A 273 -14.00 -13.23 -3.25
N GLU A 274 -14.50 -12.48 -4.23
CA GLU A 274 -14.34 -12.79 -5.66
C GLU A 274 -12.91 -12.53 -6.16
N GLY A 275 -12.33 -13.51 -6.84
CA GLY A 275 -11.05 -13.40 -7.53
C GLY A 275 -11.18 -13.44 -9.05
N ALA A 276 -10.05 -13.20 -9.74
CA ALA A 276 -10.01 -13.23 -11.21
C ALA A 276 -10.35 -14.60 -11.81
N GLN A 277 -10.19 -15.68 -11.03
CA GLN A 277 -10.49 -17.07 -11.42
C GLN A 277 -11.74 -17.62 -10.72
N GLY A 278 -12.58 -16.73 -10.16
CA GLY A 278 -13.76 -17.09 -9.37
C GLY A 278 -13.57 -16.90 -7.86
N PRO A 279 -14.50 -17.39 -7.04
CA PRO A 279 -14.49 -17.22 -5.59
C PRO A 279 -13.20 -17.78 -4.96
N ARG A 280 -12.57 -16.99 -4.08
CA ARG A 280 -11.37 -17.44 -3.37
C ARG A 280 -11.77 -18.27 -2.15
N VAL A 281 -11.95 -19.56 -2.37
CA VAL A 281 -12.40 -20.51 -1.34
C VAL A 281 -11.23 -21.04 -0.52
N TYR A 282 -11.31 -20.90 0.80
CA TYR A 282 -10.35 -21.43 1.75
C TYR A 282 -11.07 -22.07 2.94
N ASP A 283 -10.35 -22.87 3.72
CA ASP A 283 -10.82 -23.33 5.01
C ASP A 283 -10.34 -22.34 6.10
N TRP A 284 -11.27 -21.94 6.96
CA TRP A 284 -11.06 -20.91 7.97
C TRP A 284 -11.42 -21.43 9.36
N ALA A 285 -10.68 -21.01 10.37
CA ALA A 285 -11.01 -21.23 11.76
C ALA A 285 -10.79 -19.93 12.55
N LEU A 286 -11.73 -19.60 13.45
CA LEU A 286 -11.64 -18.44 14.33
C LEU A 286 -11.61 -18.94 15.78
N VAL A 287 -10.51 -18.65 16.47
CA VAL A 287 -10.26 -19.12 17.83
C VAL A 287 -10.21 -17.91 18.77
N PRO A 288 -11.13 -17.79 19.75
CA PRO A 288 -11.02 -16.77 20.79
C PRO A 288 -9.71 -16.94 21.56
N LEU A 289 -8.95 -15.86 21.72
CA LEU A 289 -7.68 -15.85 22.46
C LEU A 289 -7.89 -15.35 23.88
N ARG A 290 -8.50 -14.17 24.02
CA ARG A 290 -8.77 -13.54 25.33
C ARG A 290 -9.85 -12.46 25.21
N PRO A 291 -10.52 -12.11 26.32
CA PRO A 291 -11.37 -10.92 26.38
C PRO A 291 -10.59 -9.64 26.06
N ALA A 292 -11.26 -8.69 25.41
CA ALA A 292 -10.75 -7.32 25.28
C ALA A 292 -11.01 -6.52 26.57
N LEU A 293 -10.28 -5.41 26.73
CA LEU A 293 -10.59 -4.43 27.78
C LEU A 293 -11.94 -3.75 27.53
N ARG A 294 -12.32 -3.60 26.25
CA ARG A 294 -13.64 -3.09 25.86
C ARG A 294 -14.69 -4.16 26.09
N ALA A 295 -15.73 -3.85 26.87
CA ALA A 295 -16.81 -4.78 27.17
C ALA A 295 -17.50 -5.27 25.88
N GLY A 296 -17.76 -6.58 25.79
CA GLY A 296 -18.37 -7.22 24.62
C GLY A 296 -17.45 -7.39 23.41
N TRP A 297 -16.14 -7.15 23.55
CA TRP A 297 -15.14 -7.35 22.50
C TRP A 297 -14.16 -8.47 22.86
N VAL A 298 -13.55 -9.05 21.83
CA VAL A 298 -12.65 -10.20 21.97
C VAL A 298 -11.41 -10.03 21.10
N HIS A 299 -10.28 -10.53 21.58
CA HIS A 299 -9.14 -10.84 20.74
C HIS A 299 -9.27 -12.29 20.28
N ALA A 300 -9.17 -12.51 18.97
CA ALA A 300 -9.22 -13.83 18.37
C ALA A 300 -8.08 -14.04 17.37
N LEU A 301 -7.81 -15.30 17.05
CA LEU A 301 -6.93 -15.70 15.96
C LEU A 301 -7.79 -16.27 14.83
N LEU A 302 -7.73 -15.63 13.67
CA LEU A 302 -8.24 -16.20 12.44
C LEU A 302 -7.10 -16.96 11.75
N VAL A 303 -7.36 -18.20 11.36
CA VAL A 303 -6.42 -19.03 10.61
C VAL A 303 -7.07 -19.41 9.30
N ARG A 304 -6.30 -19.29 8.21
CA ARG A 304 -6.69 -19.69 6.86
C ARG A 304 -5.76 -20.80 6.38
N ARG A 305 -6.30 -21.85 5.75
CA ARG A 305 -5.51 -22.84 5.00
C ARG A 305 -6.07 -23.10 3.61
N HIS A 306 -5.21 -23.56 2.71
CA HIS A 306 -5.65 -24.01 1.39
C HIS A 306 -6.37 -25.37 1.49
N PRO A 307 -7.52 -25.56 0.82
CA PRO A 307 -8.25 -26.83 0.85
C PRO A 307 -7.42 -28.06 0.41
N GLU A 308 -6.56 -27.86 -0.59
CA GLU A 308 -5.72 -28.92 -1.17
C GLU A 308 -4.27 -28.93 -0.64
N ARG A 309 -3.87 -27.87 0.08
CA ARG A 309 -2.51 -27.69 0.63
C ARG A 309 -2.65 -27.21 2.09
N PRO A 310 -3.11 -28.10 2.99
CA PRO A 310 -3.54 -27.71 4.33
C PRO A 310 -2.40 -27.25 5.24
N ASP A 311 -1.15 -27.49 4.85
CA ASP A 311 0.08 -26.99 5.47
C ASP A 311 0.35 -25.50 5.17
N GLU A 312 -0.27 -24.94 4.13
CA GLU A 312 -0.15 -23.52 3.79
C GLU A 312 -1.09 -22.65 4.62
N LEU A 313 -0.61 -22.28 5.80
CA LEU A 313 -1.35 -21.48 6.78
C LEU A 313 -1.05 -19.98 6.65
N ALA A 314 -2.09 -19.17 6.82
CA ALA A 314 -1.98 -17.75 7.09
C ALA A 314 -2.71 -17.40 8.41
N TYR A 315 -2.12 -16.49 9.18
CA TYR A 315 -2.55 -16.14 10.53
C TYR A 315 -2.94 -14.68 10.59
N PHE A 316 -4.04 -14.37 11.27
CA PHE A 316 -4.51 -13.00 11.45
C PHE A 316 -4.95 -12.78 12.89
N LEU A 317 -4.46 -11.71 13.51
CA LEU A 317 -5.01 -11.24 14.78
C LEU A 317 -6.30 -10.46 14.49
N VAL A 318 -7.34 -10.79 15.25
CA VAL A 318 -8.67 -10.19 15.15
C VAL A 318 -8.99 -9.48 16.45
N TYR A 319 -9.54 -8.28 16.33
CA TYR A 319 -10.17 -7.53 17.42
C TYR A 319 -11.54 -7.06 16.94
N ALA A 320 -12.61 -7.54 17.58
CA ALA A 320 -13.98 -7.31 17.14
C ALA A 320 -14.99 -7.54 18.28
N PRO A 321 -16.26 -7.12 18.13
CA PRO A 321 -17.34 -7.57 19.00
C PRO A 321 -17.40 -9.10 19.08
N GLN A 322 -17.66 -9.65 20.26
CA GLN A 322 -17.60 -11.09 20.53
C GLN A 322 -18.55 -11.93 19.66
N ASP A 323 -19.70 -11.35 19.28
CA ASP A 323 -20.76 -12.02 18.52
C ASP A 323 -20.59 -11.83 17.00
N THR A 324 -19.42 -11.35 16.55
CA THR A 324 -19.13 -11.16 15.12
C THR A 324 -19.09 -12.52 14.39
N PRO A 325 -19.94 -12.75 13.38
CA PRO A 325 -19.94 -14.02 12.65
C PRO A 325 -18.62 -14.26 11.89
N LEU A 326 -18.19 -15.51 11.80
CA LEU A 326 -16.97 -15.89 11.06
C LEU A 326 -16.98 -15.37 9.62
N GLN A 327 -18.13 -15.43 8.94
CA GLN A 327 -18.30 -14.95 7.56
C GLN A 327 -17.95 -13.47 7.43
N GLU A 328 -18.25 -12.66 8.45
CA GLU A 328 -17.94 -11.24 8.44
C GLU A 328 -16.43 -10.99 8.63
N VAL A 329 -15.78 -11.72 9.53
CA VAL A 329 -14.33 -11.65 9.72
C VAL A 329 -13.60 -12.11 8.45
N VAL A 330 -14.08 -13.17 7.80
CA VAL A 330 -13.53 -13.67 6.53
C VAL A 330 -13.73 -12.65 5.39
N ARG A 331 -14.90 -11.99 5.32
CA ARG A 331 -15.13 -10.90 4.36
C ARG A 331 -14.13 -9.76 4.55
N ALA A 332 -13.88 -9.35 5.78
CA ALA A 332 -12.90 -8.32 6.11
C ALA A 332 -11.49 -8.75 5.69
N ALA A 333 -11.04 -9.94 6.10
CA ALA A 333 -9.75 -10.50 5.70
C ALA A 333 -9.59 -10.56 4.17
N GLY A 334 -10.67 -10.91 3.47
CA GLY A 334 -10.77 -10.95 2.01
C GLY A 334 -10.59 -9.60 1.33
N ALA A 335 -10.97 -8.49 1.98
CA ALA A 335 -10.81 -7.15 1.44
C ALA A 335 -9.33 -6.77 1.22
N ARG A 336 -8.38 -7.44 1.89
CA ARG A 336 -6.93 -7.24 1.68
C ARG A 336 -6.51 -7.46 0.22
N TRP A 337 -7.23 -8.28 -0.54
CA TRP A 337 -6.94 -8.50 -1.97
C TRP A 337 -7.26 -7.31 -2.87
N THR A 338 -8.13 -6.39 -2.42
CA THR A 338 -8.52 -5.22 -3.22
C THR A 338 -7.34 -4.30 -3.47
N ILE A 339 -6.37 -4.23 -2.56
CA ILE A 339 -5.22 -3.32 -2.70
C ILE A 339 -4.21 -3.79 -3.75
N ASP A 340 -4.06 -5.10 -3.97
CA ASP A 340 -3.25 -5.64 -5.06
C ASP A 340 -3.85 -5.24 -6.42
N ASP A 341 -5.18 -5.35 -6.55
CA ASP A 341 -5.91 -4.91 -7.74
C ASP A 341 -5.79 -3.39 -7.93
N LEU A 342 -5.92 -2.61 -6.85
CA LEU A 342 -5.69 -1.16 -6.87
C LEU A 342 -4.29 -0.81 -7.36
N PHE A 343 -3.22 -1.45 -6.85
CA PHE A 343 -1.86 -1.15 -7.29
C PHE A 343 -1.61 -1.56 -8.73
N LYS A 344 -2.13 -2.71 -9.18
CA LYS A 344 -2.03 -3.14 -10.57
C LYS A 344 -2.69 -2.13 -11.50
N ARG A 345 -3.90 -1.66 -11.19
CA ARG A 345 -4.61 -0.63 -11.96
C ARG A 345 -3.93 0.73 -11.86
N ALA A 346 -3.49 1.12 -10.67
CA ALA A 346 -2.85 2.41 -10.45
C ALA A 346 -1.60 2.56 -11.33
N LYS A 347 -0.77 1.52 -11.40
CA LYS A 347 0.42 1.50 -12.27
C LYS A 347 0.04 1.35 -13.75
N GLY A 348 -0.81 0.37 -14.08
CA GLY A 348 -1.13 0.04 -15.46
C GLY A 348 -2.03 1.05 -16.19
N GLN A 349 -2.98 1.68 -15.51
CA GLN A 349 -4.01 2.53 -16.15
C GLN A 349 -3.79 4.02 -15.92
N VAL A 350 -3.31 4.41 -14.73
CA VAL A 350 -3.14 5.84 -14.36
C VAL A 350 -1.70 6.24 -14.07
N GLY A 351 -0.74 5.35 -14.33
CA GLY A 351 0.70 5.67 -14.33
C GLY A 351 1.25 6.09 -12.98
N LEU A 352 0.76 5.49 -11.90
CA LEU A 352 1.21 5.75 -10.52
C LEU A 352 2.74 5.68 -10.37
N ASP A 353 3.44 4.89 -11.20
CA ASP A 353 4.89 4.71 -11.21
C ASP A 353 5.60 5.33 -12.44
N HIS A 354 4.88 6.01 -13.33
CA HIS A 354 5.43 6.59 -14.57
C HIS A 354 6.14 7.94 -14.36
N TYR A 355 5.98 8.56 -13.19
CA TYR A 355 6.53 9.88 -12.88
C TYR A 355 8.05 9.96 -12.83
N GLU A 356 8.54 11.18 -13.07
CA GLU A 356 9.97 11.53 -13.07
C GLU A 356 10.33 12.60 -12.03
N VAL A 357 9.37 12.94 -11.16
CA VAL A 357 9.59 13.90 -10.07
C VAL A 357 10.64 13.43 -9.07
N ARG A 358 11.38 14.39 -8.51
CA ARG A 358 12.45 14.15 -7.54
C ARG A 358 12.21 14.80 -6.19
N SER A 359 11.32 15.79 -6.12
CA SER A 359 11.02 16.54 -4.91
C SER A 359 9.92 15.89 -4.07
N TRP A 360 9.92 16.19 -2.78
CA TRP A 360 8.86 15.85 -1.82
C TRP A 360 7.49 16.26 -2.34
N HIS A 361 7.29 17.55 -2.61
CA HIS A 361 6.01 18.06 -3.10
C HIS A 361 5.62 17.45 -4.46
N GLY A 362 6.58 17.24 -5.36
CA GLY A 362 6.31 16.67 -6.68
C GLY A 362 5.78 15.25 -6.58
N TRP A 363 6.33 14.44 -5.66
CA TRP A 363 5.84 13.09 -5.38
C TRP A 363 4.40 13.14 -4.88
N TYR A 364 4.13 13.88 -3.81
CA TYR A 364 2.78 13.97 -3.24
C TYR A 364 1.74 14.45 -4.26
N ARG A 365 2.10 15.43 -5.10
CA ARG A 365 1.22 15.98 -6.14
C ARG A 365 0.90 14.99 -7.25
N HIS A 366 1.90 14.30 -7.80
CA HIS A 366 1.66 13.28 -8.83
C HIS A 366 0.82 12.15 -8.25
N ILE A 367 1.17 11.65 -7.07
CA ILE A 367 0.45 10.53 -6.46
C ILE A 367 -1.00 10.93 -6.18
N THR A 368 -1.30 12.15 -5.68
CA THR A 368 -2.71 12.58 -5.51
C THR A 368 -3.48 12.56 -6.82
N LEU A 369 -2.91 13.11 -7.89
CA LEU A 369 -3.58 13.16 -9.18
C LEU A 369 -3.80 11.75 -9.76
N ALA A 370 -2.85 10.83 -9.55
CA ALA A 370 -3.01 9.42 -9.91
C ALA A 370 -4.10 8.73 -9.07
N LEU A 371 -4.20 9.01 -7.76
CA LEU A 371 -5.28 8.47 -6.94
C LEU A 371 -6.65 9.04 -7.36
N LEU A 372 -6.71 10.33 -7.70
CA LEU A 372 -7.92 10.97 -8.20
C LEU A 372 -8.37 10.37 -9.55
N ALA A 373 -7.43 10.14 -10.47
CA ALA A 373 -7.70 9.43 -11.72
C ALA A 373 -8.20 8.00 -11.46
N LEU A 374 -7.57 7.27 -10.55
CA LEU A 374 -7.98 5.91 -10.19
C LEU A 374 -9.40 5.88 -9.60
N ALA A 375 -9.73 6.84 -8.73
CA ALA A 375 -11.07 6.97 -8.15
C ALA A 375 -12.12 7.30 -9.22
N ALA A 376 -11.79 8.12 -10.22
CA ALA A 376 -12.68 8.37 -11.36
C ALA A 376 -13.00 7.07 -12.12
N LEU A 377 -12.01 6.20 -12.34
CA LEU A 377 -12.26 4.89 -12.94
C LEU A 377 -13.12 3.99 -12.04
N ALA A 378 -12.85 3.99 -10.72
CA ALA A 378 -13.60 3.24 -9.71
C ALA A 378 -15.08 3.63 -9.67
N ILE A 379 -15.35 4.92 -9.53
CA ILE A 379 -16.69 5.50 -9.42
C ILE A 379 -17.42 5.36 -10.75
N GLY A 380 -16.75 5.58 -11.88
CA GLY A 380 -17.34 5.38 -13.20
C GLY A 380 -17.84 3.95 -13.40
N ALA A 381 -17.08 2.94 -12.95
CA ALA A 381 -17.52 1.55 -13.03
C ALA A 381 -18.67 1.22 -12.08
N ALA A 382 -18.59 1.70 -10.83
CA ALA A 382 -19.68 1.54 -9.86
C ALA A 382 -21.01 2.10 -10.39
N LYS A 383 -20.98 3.30 -11.01
CA LYS A 383 -22.16 3.93 -11.61
C LYS A 383 -22.73 3.20 -12.83
N ARG A 384 -21.95 2.31 -13.46
CA ARG A 384 -22.43 1.42 -14.53
C ARG A 384 -22.99 0.09 -14.03
N GLY A 385 -22.98 -0.13 -12.71
CA GLY A 385 -23.28 -1.45 -12.12
C GLY A 385 -22.21 -2.50 -12.46
N GLU A 386 -21.05 -2.05 -12.98
CA GLU A 386 -19.94 -2.90 -13.32
C GLU A 386 -19.02 -3.00 -12.12
N ARG A 387 -18.69 -4.22 -11.70
CA ARG A 387 -17.43 -4.41 -11.00
C ARG A 387 -16.33 -4.22 -12.01
N LEU A 388 -15.40 -3.31 -11.71
CA LEU A 388 -14.19 -3.10 -12.50
C LEU A 388 -13.54 -4.46 -12.81
N ALA A 389 -13.54 -4.86 -14.07
CA ALA A 389 -13.03 -6.17 -14.48
C ALA A 389 -11.61 -6.39 -13.94
N PRO A 390 -11.31 -7.53 -13.31
CA PRO A 390 -9.97 -7.80 -12.77
C PRO A 390 -8.93 -7.69 -13.90
N SER A 391 -7.79 -7.05 -13.63
CA SER A 391 -6.76 -6.87 -14.66
C SER A 391 -6.23 -8.24 -15.13
N THR A 392 -6.42 -8.57 -16.40
CA THR A 392 -5.87 -9.78 -17.04
C THR A 392 -4.41 -9.57 -17.42
N SER A 393 -3.53 -9.53 -16.43
CA SER A 393 -2.10 -9.69 -16.65
C SER A 393 -1.48 -10.43 -15.45
N GLY A 394 -0.93 -11.62 -15.74
CA GLY A 394 0.02 -12.39 -14.92
C GLY A 394 -0.34 -12.63 -13.44
N SER A 395 -0.42 -13.90 -13.07
CA SER A 395 -0.54 -14.40 -11.70
C SER A 395 0.23 -13.57 -10.66
N PRO A 396 -0.32 -13.38 -9.44
CA PRO A 396 0.49 -12.91 -8.32
C PRO A 396 1.69 -13.85 -8.18
N SER A 397 2.88 -13.30 -7.96
CA SER A 397 4.00 -14.12 -7.50
C SER A 397 3.56 -14.87 -6.23
N PRO A 398 3.91 -16.17 -6.08
CA PRO A 398 3.49 -16.99 -4.94
C PRO A 398 3.99 -16.47 -3.57
N ASN A 399 4.79 -15.41 -3.54
CA ASN A 399 5.35 -14.81 -2.33
C ASN A 399 4.47 -13.75 -1.65
N CYS A 400 3.23 -13.53 -2.09
CA CYS A 400 2.24 -12.77 -1.30
C CYS A 400 1.44 -13.67 -0.33
N GLY A 401 1.73 -14.98 -0.29
CA GLY A 401 1.42 -15.86 0.84
C GLY A 401 2.63 -15.95 1.76
N GLY A 402 2.43 -15.74 3.06
CA GLY A 402 3.49 -15.69 4.07
C GLY A 402 4.48 -16.86 3.97
N SER A 403 5.76 -16.51 3.82
CA SER A 403 6.90 -17.37 4.13
C SER A 403 8.15 -16.50 4.23
N SER A 404 8.25 -15.70 5.29
CA SER A 404 9.55 -15.23 5.76
C SER A 404 10.26 -16.39 6.45
N SER A 405 11.00 -17.21 5.69
CA SER A 405 12.02 -18.07 6.28
C SER A 405 13.09 -17.17 6.88
N GLY A 406 13.20 -17.22 8.21
CA GLY A 406 14.18 -16.45 8.96
C GLY A 406 15.60 -16.85 8.53
N SER A 407 16.34 -15.88 8.00
CA SER A 407 17.80 -15.97 8.02
C SER A 407 18.29 -15.29 9.30
N SER A 408 18.52 -16.11 10.32
CA SER A 408 19.35 -15.77 11.47
C SER A 408 20.78 -15.54 10.99
N GLY A 409 21.12 -14.29 10.70
CA GLY A 409 22.50 -13.87 10.47
C GLY A 409 23.30 -13.94 11.76
N ARG A 410 24.02 -15.04 11.97
CA ARG A 410 25.11 -15.16 12.94
C ARG A 410 26.21 -14.15 12.55
N PRO A 411 26.85 -13.41 13.48
CA PRO A 411 27.90 -12.48 13.11
C PRO A 411 29.10 -13.23 12.53
N PRO A 412 29.79 -12.70 11.50
CA PRO A 412 30.90 -13.40 10.89
C PRO A 412 32.07 -13.51 11.88
N ALA A 413 32.48 -14.75 12.13
CA ALA A 413 33.73 -15.08 12.80
C ALA A 413 34.91 -14.59 11.95
N ARG A 414 35.89 -13.95 12.60
CA ARG A 414 37.23 -13.74 12.03
C ARG A 414 37.80 -15.09 11.59
N GLN A 415 38.07 -15.24 10.31
CA GLN A 415 39.04 -16.23 9.84
C GLN A 415 40.03 -15.55 8.89
N THR A 416 41.25 -15.47 9.43
CA THR A 416 42.52 -15.35 8.72
C THR A 416 42.60 -16.39 7.60
N THR A 417 42.81 -15.95 6.37
CA THR A 417 43.26 -16.82 5.28
C THR A 417 44.59 -16.33 4.75
N SER A 418 45.60 -17.12 5.08
CA SER A 418 46.93 -17.20 4.50
C SER A 418 46.88 -17.36 2.98
N LEU A 419 47.68 -16.57 2.27
CA LEU A 419 47.95 -16.69 0.84
C LEU A 419 48.95 -17.82 0.56
N PRO A 420 48.78 -18.62 -0.52
CA PRO A 420 49.84 -19.43 -1.07
C PRO A 420 50.57 -18.65 -2.18
N GLY A 421 51.89 -18.49 -2.03
CA GLY A 421 52.77 -17.99 -3.09
C GLY A 421 53.19 -19.11 -4.06
N PRO A 422 53.78 -18.72 -5.21
CA PRO A 422 54.98 -19.43 -5.65
C PRO A 422 56.10 -18.49 -6.12
N ALA A 423 57.34 -19.00 -5.94
CA ALA A 423 58.61 -18.76 -6.66
C ALA A 423 58.91 -17.34 -7.18
N GLY A 424 60.04 -16.68 -6.89
CA GLY A 424 61.38 -17.12 -6.50
C GLY A 424 62.37 -16.05 -7.05
N VAL A 425 63.61 -16.12 -6.58
CA VAL A 425 64.82 -15.45 -7.12
C VAL A 425 65.27 -14.11 -6.48
N VAL A 426 66.13 -14.27 -5.46
CA VAL A 426 67.53 -13.76 -5.30
C VAL A 426 67.83 -12.24 -5.13
N ALA A 427 68.62 -12.01 -4.06
CA ALA A 427 69.65 -10.97 -3.81
C ALA A 427 69.18 -9.53 -3.48
N SER A 428 69.81 -8.77 -2.59
CA SER A 428 70.85 -9.00 -1.59
C SER A 428 70.99 -7.71 -0.75
N ARG A 429 71.28 -7.89 0.55
CA ARG A 429 72.12 -7.05 1.45
C ARG A 429 71.84 -5.54 1.66
N LYS A 430 71.66 -5.27 2.97
CA LYS A 430 72.30 -4.25 3.86
C LYS A 430 71.54 -2.94 4.15
N SER A 431 71.01 -2.92 5.39
CA SER A 431 71.11 -1.95 6.50
C SER A 431 72.13 -0.78 6.35
N PRO A 432 72.04 0.34 7.14
CA PRO A 432 71.53 0.36 8.52
C PRO A 432 70.89 1.66 9.09
N ARG A 433 70.40 1.48 10.34
CA ARG A 433 70.44 2.37 11.53
C ARG A 433 69.44 3.53 11.69
N SER A 434 68.49 3.25 12.60
CA SER A 434 68.09 4.02 13.80
C SER A 434 68.80 5.34 14.11
N VAL A 435 68.02 6.37 14.50
CA VAL A 435 68.26 7.19 15.71
C VAL A 435 66.91 7.68 16.26
N ILE A 436 66.75 7.55 17.58
CA ILE A 436 65.73 8.10 18.48
C ILE A 436 66.18 9.50 18.93
N ALA A 437 65.26 10.46 19.11
CA ALA A 437 65.24 11.38 20.28
C ALA A 437 64.10 12.40 20.22
N ASP A 438 63.24 12.28 21.23
CA ASP A 438 62.48 13.24 22.04
C ASP A 438 62.51 14.77 21.84
N ALA A 439 61.42 15.33 22.37
CA ALA A 439 61.23 16.63 23.02
C ALA A 439 60.75 17.82 22.17
N ALA A 440 59.43 18.08 22.20
CA ALA A 440 58.79 19.21 22.88
C ALA A 440 57.26 19.13 22.73
#